data_AF-A0A6Y1QQZ2-F1
#
_entry.id   AF-A0A6Y1QQZ2-F1
#
_cell.length_a   1.000
_cell.length_b   1.000
_cell.length_c   1.000
_cell.angle_alpha   90.00
_cell.angle_beta   90.00
_cell.angle_gamma   90.00
#
_symmetry.space_group_name_H-M   'P 1'
#
loop_
_entity.id
_entity.type
_entity.pdbx_description
1 polymer ?
#
loop_
_entity_poly.entity_id
_entity_poly.type
_entity_poly.pdbx_seq_one_letter_code
_entity_poly.pdbx_strand_id
1 'polypeptide(L)'
;MLKNWQNKTKAPTKTIFCVASGPSLTAEDCETVQKTGCSIIAVNNSWQLFSDIYALYAGDLSWWKRYRKEIPVGQFRKFTANLAAAKSYALEYRRYCDLKEGFNSGAMAISLAAELGAEVVILLGYDCSLAHGVHWHGPHEDKLRNPSETSVRTWHQQFKKTQERHPNLHILNASRSSEIQCFPRINLEAAIAQLSSAAAQAQ
;
A
#
# COMPACT_ATOMS: atom_id res chain seq x y z
N MET A 1 1.90 -29.30 -4.66
CA MET A 1 1.54 -28.32 -3.61
C MET A 1 0.38 -27.48 -4.11
N LEU A 2 -0.79 -27.61 -3.50
CA LEU A 2 -2.02 -26.91 -3.86
C LEU A 2 -1.85 -25.42 -3.54
N LYS A 3 -1.85 -24.56 -4.56
CA LYS A 3 -1.84 -23.10 -4.38
C LYS A 3 -3.23 -22.69 -3.90
N ASN A 4 -3.34 -22.28 -2.65
CA ASN A 4 -4.59 -21.85 -2.02
C ASN A 4 -5.24 -20.71 -2.82
N TRP A 5 -6.40 -20.99 -3.41
CA TRP A 5 -7.17 -20.07 -4.25
C TRP A 5 -8.05 -19.11 -3.42
N GLN A 6 -7.83 -19.03 -2.10
CA GLN A 6 -8.80 -18.52 -1.12
C GLN A 6 -8.99 -16.99 -1.12
N ASN A 7 -8.02 -16.20 -1.61
CA ASN A 7 -8.08 -14.74 -1.45
C ASN A 7 -8.97 -13.99 -2.44
N LYS A 8 -9.36 -14.59 -3.57
CA LYS A 8 -10.28 -13.91 -4.51
C LYS A 8 -11.70 -13.78 -3.96
N THR A 9 -12.07 -14.56 -2.95
CA THR A 9 -13.43 -14.66 -2.40
C THR A 9 -13.56 -14.17 -0.97
N LYS A 10 -12.44 -13.87 -0.28
CA LYS A 10 -12.48 -13.36 1.09
C LYS A 10 -12.94 -11.90 1.07
N ALA A 11 -13.88 -11.54 1.95
CA ALA A 11 -14.27 -10.15 2.13
C ALA A 11 -13.09 -9.36 2.75
N PRO A 12 -12.88 -8.09 2.35
CA PRO A 12 -11.88 -7.25 3.00
C PRO A 12 -12.26 -7.01 4.47
N THR A 13 -11.24 -6.89 5.30
CA THR A 13 -11.40 -6.56 6.73
C THR A 13 -11.65 -5.07 6.94
N LYS A 14 -12.24 -4.70 8.07
CA LYS A 14 -12.50 -3.30 8.43
C LYS A 14 -11.24 -2.49 8.72
N THR A 15 -10.18 -3.15 9.21
CA THR A 15 -8.83 -2.58 9.22
C THR A 15 -8.03 -3.12 8.05
N ILE A 16 -7.42 -2.23 7.26
CA ILE A 16 -6.57 -2.60 6.13
C ILE A 16 -5.18 -2.00 6.31
N PHE A 17 -4.15 -2.83 6.10
CA PHE A 17 -2.77 -2.38 6.07
C PHE A 17 -2.39 -2.01 4.63
N CYS A 18 -1.95 -0.78 4.42
CA CYS A 18 -1.30 -0.37 3.18
C CYS A 18 0.21 -0.36 3.40
N VAL A 19 0.94 -1.11 2.56
CA VAL A 19 2.37 -1.36 2.77
C VAL A 19 3.18 -0.89 1.56
N ALA A 20 3.90 0.21 1.71
CA ALA A 20 4.72 0.85 0.68
C ALA A 20 6.19 0.48 0.80
N SER A 21 7.03 0.96 -0.13
CA SER A 21 8.41 0.48 -0.28
C SER A 21 9.45 1.37 0.40
N GLY A 22 9.07 2.25 1.35
CA GLY A 22 10.01 3.08 2.09
C GLY A 22 11.06 2.26 2.87
N PRO A 23 12.29 2.78 3.05
CA PRO A 23 13.35 2.11 3.80
C PRO A 23 13.00 1.72 5.23
N SER A 24 12.01 2.34 5.85
CA SER A 24 11.57 2.02 7.21
C SER A 24 10.81 0.69 7.34
N LEU A 25 10.41 0.08 6.22
CA LEU A 25 9.72 -1.21 6.21
C LEU A 25 10.71 -2.36 6.39
N THR A 26 10.45 -3.24 7.36
CA THR A 26 11.24 -4.44 7.61
C THR A 26 10.46 -5.73 7.33
N ALA A 27 11.17 -6.86 7.18
CA ALA A 27 10.53 -8.16 7.02
C ALA A 27 9.75 -8.57 8.28
N GLU A 28 10.26 -8.20 9.45
CA GLU A 28 9.64 -8.43 10.76
C GLU A 28 8.32 -7.67 10.89
N ASP A 29 8.25 -6.42 10.42
CA ASP A 29 6.99 -5.66 10.37
C ASP A 29 5.96 -6.39 9.49
N CYS A 30 6.38 -6.89 8.32
CA CYS A 30 5.52 -7.63 7.39
C CYS A 30 5.01 -8.93 7.99
N GLU A 31 5.87 -9.70 8.66
CA GLU A 31 5.49 -10.94 9.34
C GLU A 31 4.46 -10.65 10.45
N THR A 32 4.69 -9.61 11.23
CA THR A 32 3.79 -9.17 12.31
C THR A 32 2.42 -8.78 11.75
N VAL A 33 2.39 -8.01 10.65
CA VAL A 33 1.15 -7.63 9.97
C VAL A 33 0.40 -8.85 9.42
N GLN A 34 1.08 -9.82 8.82
CA GLN A 34 0.42 -11.06 8.34
C GLN A 34 -0.28 -11.83 9.46
N LYS A 35 0.36 -11.90 10.64
CA LYS A 35 -0.20 -12.61 11.82
C LYS A 35 -1.51 -12.01 12.33
N THR A 36 -1.82 -10.75 11.99
CA THR A 36 -3.10 -10.11 12.35
C THR A 36 -4.29 -10.70 11.59
N GLY A 37 -4.06 -11.32 10.43
CA GLY A 37 -5.14 -11.79 9.53
C GLY A 37 -5.91 -10.67 8.82
N CYS A 38 -5.53 -9.40 9.03
CA CYS A 38 -6.10 -8.26 8.31
C CYS A 38 -5.73 -8.28 6.83
N SER A 39 -6.53 -7.57 6.03
CA SER A 39 -6.29 -7.39 4.60
C SER A 39 -5.08 -6.50 4.39
N ILE A 40 -4.21 -6.90 3.46
CA ILE A 40 -2.97 -6.20 3.13
C ILE A 40 -3.05 -5.74 1.67
N ILE A 41 -2.88 -4.44 1.46
CA ILE A 41 -2.65 -3.84 0.15
C ILE A 41 -1.15 -3.55 0.04
N ALA A 42 -0.44 -4.43 -0.67
CA ALA A 42 0.96 -4.18 -0.98
C ALA A 42 1.08 -3.18 -2.13
N VAL A 43 2.04 -2.27 -2.03
CA VAL A 43 2.31 -1.25 -3.04
C VAL A 43 3.62 -1.55 -3.75
N ASN A 44 3.60 -1.54 -5.08
CA ASN A 44 4.77 -1.80 -5.91
C ASN A 44 5.52 -3.06 -5.46
N ASN A 45 6.81 -3.02 -5.17
CA ASN A 45 7.61 -4.22 -4.88
C ASN A 45 7.32 -4.84 -3.50
N SER A 46 6.61 -4.14 -2.62
CA SER A 46 6.41 -4.61 -1.24
C SER A 46 5.61 -5.92 -1.15
N TRP A 47 4.97 -6.41 -2.23
CA TRP A 47 4.36 -7.74 -2.25
C TRP A 47 5.36 -8.86 -2.00
N GLN A 48 6.65 -8.65 -2.32
CA GLN A 48 7.71 -9.66 -2.18
C GLN A 48 8.00 -10.02 -0.72
N LEU A 49 7.64 -9.15 0.24
CA LEU A 49 7.83 -9.38 1.67
C LEU A 49 6.70 -10.19 2.31
N PHE A 50 5.70 -10.58 1.52
CA PHE A 50 4.52 -11.30 1.99
C PHE A 50 4.40 -12.66 1.33
N SER A 51 4.06 -13.65 2.15
CA SER A 51 3.59 -14.96 1.68
C SER A 51 2.22 -14.88 1.02
N ASP A 52 1.38 -13.94 1.48
CA ASP A 52 0.05 -13.72 0.95
C ASP A 52 -0.45 -12.29 1.24
N ILE A 53 -1.25 -11.74 0.32
CA ILE A 53 -1.83 -10.39 0.41
C ILE A 53 -3.24 -10.37 -0.15
N TYR A 54 -4.03 -9.36 0.24
CA TYR A 54 -5.36 -9.17 -0.31
C TYR A 54 -5.31 -8.57 -1.73
N ALA A 55 -4.49 -7.53 -1.90
CA ALA A 55 -4.34 -6.84 -3.18
C ALA A 55 -2.94 -6.27 -3.39
N LEU A 56 -2.55 -6.17 -4.66
CA LEU A 56 -1.38 -5.41 -5.11
C LEU A 56 -1.82 -4.16 -5.86
N TYR A 57 -1.26 -3.02 -5.49
CA TYR A 57 -1.45 -1.76 -6.20
C TYR A 57 -0.12 -1.26 -6.81
N ALA A 58 -0.10 -0.97 -8.11
CA ALA A 58 0.99 -0.22 -8.74
C ALA A 58 0.47 0.75 -9.82
N GLY A 59 0.89 2.00 -9.72
CA GLY A 59 0.29 3.12 -10.43
C GLY A 59 0.65 3.25 -11.90
N ASP A 60 1.88 2.95 -12.27
CA ASP A 60 2.44 3.29 -13.58
C ASP A 60 2.70 2.08 -14.49
N LEU A 61 2.63 2.33 -15.80
CA LEU A 61 2.83 1.29 -16.82
C LEU A 61 4.25 0.71 -16.83
N SER A 62 5.26 1.53 -16.54
CA SER A 62 6.66 1.10 -16.56
C SER A 62 6.95 0.05 -15.50
N TRP A 63 6.41 0.21 -14.30
CA TRP A 63 6.52 -0.77 -13.23
C TRP A 63 5.88 -2.10 -13.63
N TRP A 64 4.67 -2.08 -14.19
CA TRP A 64 4.00 -3.29 -14.67
C TRP A 64 4.75 -3.97 -15.82
N LYS A 65 5.32 -3.21 -16.75
CA LYS A 65 6.17 -3.76 -17.82
C LYS A 65 7.34 -4.55 -17.25
N ARG A 66 7.99 -4.01 -16.22
CA ARG A 66 9.18 -4.60 -15.59
C ARG A 66 8.86 -5.81 -14.71
N TYR A 67 7.94 -5.67 -13.76
CA TYR A 67 7.80 -6.65 -12.67
C TYR A 67 6.66 -7.65 -12.85
N ARG A 68 5.69 -7.42 -13.75
CA ARG A 68 4.48 -8.28 -13.81
C ARG A 68 4.77 -9.77 -14.00
N LYS A 69 5.87 -10.11 -14.68
CA LYS A 69 6.25 -11.49 -14.98
C LYS A 69 6.77 -12.23 -13.74
N GLU A 70 7.25 -11.49 -12.74
CA GLU A 70 7.73 -12.03 -11.47
C GLU A 70 6.58 -12.27 -10.48
N ILE A 71 5.44 -11.61 -10.69
CA ILE A 71 4.29 -11.71 -9.78
C ILE A 71 3.59 -13.06 -9.96
N PRO A 72 3.35 -13.82 -8.89
CA PRO A 72 2.61 -15.08 -8.95
C PRO A 72 1.23 -14.93 -9.62
N VAL A 73 0.94 -15.83 -10.55
CA VAL A 73 -0.36 -15.90 -11.22
C VAL A 73 -1.44 -16.36 -10.25
N GLY A 74 -2.58 -15.68 -10.26
CA GLY A 74 -3.82 -16.14 -9.60
C GLY A 74 -3.96 -15.90 -8.10
N GLN A 75 -2.91 -15.41 -7.40
CA GLN A 75 -2.90 -15.34 -5.93
C GLN A 75 -3.76 -14.19 -5.36
N PHE A 76 -3.68 -12.99 -5.93
CA PHE A 76 -4.36 -11.79 -5.44
C PHE A 76 -4.78 -10.85 -6.57
N ARG A 77 -5.69 -9.92 -6.24
CA ARG A 77 -6.19 -8.87 -7.14
C ARG A 77 -5.10 -7.84 -7.42
N LYS A 78 -5.09 -7.28 -8.63
CA LYS A 78 -4.02 -6.40 -9.13
C LYS A 78 -4.63 -5.12 -9.69
N PHE A 79 -4.22 -3.98 -9.14
CA PHE A 79 -4.81 -2.68 -9.41
C PHE A 79 -3.82 -1.68 -9.98
N THR A 80 -4.30 -0.81 -10.87
CA THR A 80 -3.50 0.25 -11.46
C THR A 80 -4.29 1.52 -11.75
N ALA A 81 -3.63 2.67 -11.69
CA ALA A 81 -4.16 3.95 -12.15
C ALA A 81 -3.83 4.25 -13.63
N ASN A 82 -3.28 3.29 -14.37
CA ASN A 82 -2.91 3.46 -15.76
C ASN A 82 -3.80 2.62 -16.69
N LEU A 83 -4.60 3.27 -17.55
CA LEU A 83 -5.52 2.60 -18.48
C LEU A 83 -4.82 1.66 -19.46
N ALA A 84 -3.62 2.02 -19.94
CA ALA A 84 -2.87 1.18 -20.87
C ALA A 84 -2.37 -0.10 -20.17
N ALA A 85 -1.90 0.00 -18.91
CA ALA A 85 -1.52 -1.16 -18.11
C ALA A 85 -2.73 -2.05 -17.81
N ALA A 86 -3.87 -1.45 -17.42
CA ALA A 86 -5.11 -2.17 -17.15
C ALA A 86 -5.55 -3.01 -18.35
N LYS A 87 -5.59 -2.40 -19.55
CA LYS A 87 -5.95 -3.09 -20.79
C LYS A 87 -4.91 -4.14 -21.21
N SER A 88 -3.63 -3.79 -21.18
CA SER A 88 -2.56 -4.65 -21.68
C SER A 88 -2.36 -5.91 -20.85
N TYR A 89 -2.67 -5.85 -19.55
CA TYR A 89 -2.34 -6.91 -18.59
C TYR A 89 -3.55 -7.43 -17.81
N ALA A 90 -4.77 -7.10 -18.25
CA ALA A 90 -6.03 -7.48 -17.60
C ALA A 90 -6.03 -7.15 -16.08
N LEU A 91 -5.61 -5.93 -15.74
CA LEU A 91 -5.59 -5.41 -14.37
C LEU A 91 -6.85 -4.60 -14.09
N GLU A 92 -7.19 -4.47 -12.81
CA GLU A 92 -8.30 -3.63 -12.39
C GLU A 92 -7.89 -2.15 -12.42
N TYR A 93 -8.58 -1.34 -13.22
CA TYR A 93 -8.34 0.09 -13.25
C TYR A 93 -8.99 0.78 -12.06
N ARG A 94 -8.17 1.48 -11.27
CA ARG A 94 -8.60 2.33 -10.15
C ARG A 94 -7.74 3.58 -10.08
N ARG A 95 -8.39 4.73 -10.19
CA ARG A 95 -7.78 6.05 -10.04
C ARG A 95 -8.77 6.91 -9.26
N TYR A 96 -8.30 7.51 -8.17
CA TYR A 96 -9.15 8.23 -7.21
C TYR A 96 -8.87 9.74 -7.18
N CYS A 97 -8.34 10.27 -8.28
CA CYS A 97 -8.08 11.68 -8.49
C CYS A 97 -8.28 12.06 -9.95
N ASP A 98 -8.46 13.35 -10.21
CA ASP A 98 -8.65 13.85 -11.56
C ASP A 98 -7.46 13.51 -12.46
N LEU A 99 -7.69 13.31 -13.76
CA LEU A 99 -6.64 12.97 -14.73
C LEU A 99 -5.53 14.03 -14.81
N LYS A 100 -5.86 15.28 -14.48
CA LYS A 100 -4.91 16.41 -14.43
C LYS A 100 -4.04 16.40 -13.18
N GLU A 101 -4.45 15.68 -12.13
CA GLU A 101 -3.70 15.60 -10.89
C GLU A 101 -2.59 14.54 -10.96
N GLY A 102 -1.44 14.86 -10.36
CA GLY A 102 -0.43 13.85 -10.06
C GLY A 102 -0.90 12.91 -8.95
N PHE A 103 -0.36 11.70 -8.90
CA PHE A 103 -0.56 10.75 -7.81
C PHE A 103 0.72 9.95 -7.53
N ASN A 104 0.76 9.29 -6.38
CA ASN A 104 1.69 8.21 -6.08
C ASN A 104 0.90 6.93 -5.76
N SER A 105 1.52 5.77 -5.94
CA SER A 105 0.84 4.48 -5.75
C SER A 105 0.34 4.30 -4.30
N GLY A 106 1.07 4.80 -3.31
CA GLY A 106 0.70 4.71 -1.90
C GLY A 106 -0.59 5.46 -1.56
N ALA A 107 -0.77 6.67 -2.10
CA ALA A 107 -1.99 7.47 -1.97
C ALA A 107 -3.22 6.79 -2.61
N MET A 108 -3.01 6.16 -3.78
CA MET A 108 -4.08 5.41 -4.44
C MET A 108 -4.42 4.11 -3.69
N ALA A 109 -3.45 3.47 -3.06
CA ALA A 109 -3.69 2.29 -2.21
C ALA A 109 -4.55 2.63 -0.98
N ILE A 110 -4.34 3.80 -0.35
CA ILE A 110 -5.22 4.31 0.72
C ILE A 110 -6.65 4.48 0.20
N SER A 111 -6.81 5.06 -0.98
CA SER A 111 -8.14 5.26 -1.57
C SER A 111 -8.80 3.94 -1.99
N LEU A 112 -8.01 2.96 -2.42
CA LEU A 112 -8.50 1.59 -2.66
C LEU A 112 -8.97 0.94 -1.36
N ALA A 113 -8.26 1.12 -0.24
CA ALA A 113 -8.72 0.63 1.06
C ALA A 113 -10.07 1.23 1.45
N ALA A 114 -10.27 2.53 1.18
CA ALA A 114 -11.56 3.20 1.38
C ALA A 114 -12.68 2.59 0.52
N GLU A 115 -12.43 2.36 -0.78
CA GLU A 115 -13.40 1.69 -1.68
C GLU A 115 -13.75 0.28 -1.17
N LEU A 116 -12.78 -0.43 -0.59
CA LEU A 116 -12.97 -1.76 -0.02
C LEU A 116 -13.70 -1.76 1.33
N GLY A 117 -14.12 -0.59 1.84
CA GLY A 117 -14.89 -0.48 3.07
C GLY A 117 -14.06 -0.51 4.35
N ALA A 118 -12.78 -0.15 4.27
CA ALA A 118 -11.96 0.07 5.45
C ALA A 118 -12.54 1.20 6.31
N GLU A 119 -12.56 0.99 7.62
CA GLU A 119 -12.82 2.01 8.63
C GLU A 119 -11.49 2.57 9.17
N VAL A 120 -10.47 1.71 9.24
CA VAL A 120 -9.11 2.05 9.66
C VAL A 120 -8.11 1.63 8.58
N VAL A 121 -7.21 2.54 8.22
CA VAL A 121 -6.06 2.25 7.35
C VAL A 121 -4.77 2.46 8.12
N ILE A 122 -3.93 1.45 8.17
CA ILE A 122 -2.62 1.51 8.83
C ILE A 122 -1.53 1.50 7.76
N LEU A 123 -0.65 2.50 7.78
CA LEU A 123 0.41 2.68 6.79
C LEU A 123 1.75 2.15 7.31
N LEU A 124 2.47 1.35 6.50
CA LEU A 124 3.86 0.96 6.75
C LEU A 124 4.75 1.20 5.52
N GLY A 125 5.98 1.64 5.73
CA GLY A 125 6.91 2.00 4.65
C GLY A 125 6.50 3.28 3.89
N TYR A 126 5.71 4.16 4.53
CA TYR A 126 5.26 5.46 4.02
C TYR A 126 6.18 6.58 4.52
N ASP A 127 7.47 6.47 4.20
CA ASP A 127 8.50 7.33 4.77
C ASP A 127 8.42 8.76 4.23
N CYS A 128 8.17 8.89 2.92
CA CYS A 128 8.12 10.16 2.20
C CYS A 128 9.34 11.07 2.48
N SER A 129 10.53 10.45 2.51
CA SER A 129 11.83 11.08 2.75
C SER A 129 12.92 10.34 1.98
N LEU A 130 14.06 10.98 1.73
CA LEU A 130 15.28 10.36 1.20
C LEU A 130 16.37 10.16 2.25
N ALA A 131 16.14 10.58 3.51
CA ALA A 131 17.16 10.64 4.56
C ALA A 131 17.79 9.28 4.89
N HIS A 132 17.07 8.18 4.64
CA HIS A 132 17.50 6.81 4.96
C HIS A 132 17.53 5.89 3.72
N GLY A 133 17.59 6.47 2.52
CA GLY A 133 17.57 5.74 1.25
C GLY A 133 16.27 5.93 0.47
N VAL A 134 16.13 5.20 -0.63
CA VAL A 134 15.01 5.36 -1.58
C VAL A 134 13.92 4.31 -1.39
N HIS A 135 14.33 3.05 -1.18
CA HIS A 135 13.43 1.92 -0.93
C HIS A 135 14.14 0.86 -0.07
N TRP A 136 13.38 -0.02 0.59
CA TRP A 136 13.95 -1.18 1.28
C TRP A 136 14.70 -2.14 0.33
N HIS A 137 14.31 -2.19 -0.94
CA HIS A 137 14.97 -2.99 -1.98
C HIS A 137 16.05 -2.22 -2.76
N GLY A 138 16.51 -1.07 -2.24
CA GLY A 138 17.43 -0.20 -2.96
C GLY A 138 16.79 0.51 -4.17
N PRO A 139 17.58 1.21 -5.00
CA PRO A 139 17.05 1.90 -6.16
C PRO A 139 16.48 0.92 -7.19
N HIS A 140 15.40 1.31 -7.86
CA HIS A 140 14.95 0.58 -9.04
C HIS A 140 16.00 0.66 -10.16
N GLU A 141 16.22 -0.48 -10.83
CA GLU A 141 17.06 -0.62 -12.03
C GLU A 141 16.26 -0.33 -13.32
N ASP A 142 16.89 -0.53 -14.50
CA ASP A 142 16.23 -0.54 -15.82
C ASP A 142 15.41 0.71 -16.20
N LYS A 143 15.92 1.90 -15.86
CA LYS A 143 15.32 3.22 -16.19
C LYS A 143 13.97 3.49 -15.52
N LEU A 144 13.59 2.68 -14.53
CA LEU A 144 12.48 3.04 -13.66
C LEU A 144 12.84 4.29 -12.86
N ARG A 145 11.82 5.11 -12.56
CA ARG A 145 12.02 6.33 -11.79
C ARG A 145 12.26 5.98 -10.34
N ASN A 146 13.33 6.54 -9.79
CA ASN A 146 13.57 6.56 -8.35
C ASN A 146 13.05 7.88 -7.75
N PRO A 147 12.74 7.89 -6.44
CA PRO A 147 12.44 9.09 -5.69
C PRO A 147 13.48 10.21 -5.89
N SER A 148 13.02 11.45 -5.91
CA SER A 148 13.84 12.67 -5.88
C SER A 148 13.23 13.68 -4.90
N GLU A 149 13.98 14.72 -4.53
CA GLU A 149 13.47 15.80 -3.66
C GLU A 149 12.18 16.44 -4.20
N THR A 150 12.05 16.55 -5.53
CA THR A 150 10.84 17.06 -6.17
C THR A 150 9.67 16.08 -6.06
N SER A 151 9.92 14.78 -6.21
CA SER A 151 8.86 13.79 -6.04
C SER A 151 8.41 13.72 -4.60
N VAL A 152 9.33 13.74 -3.62
CA VAL A 152 9.02 13.75 -2.18
C VAL A 152 8.14 14.95 -1.83
N ARG A 153 8.52 16.17 -2.21
CA ARG A 153 7.69 17.36 -1.98
C ARG A 153 6.28 17.24 -2.58
N THR A 154 6.19 16.65 -3.77
CA THR A 154 4.91 16.40 -4.43
C THR A 154 4.09 15.33 -3.69
N TRP A 155 4.72 14.28 -3.16
CA TRP A 155 4.05 13.21 -2.44
C TRP A 155 3.44 13.69 -1.13
N HIS A 156 4.11 14.58 -0.39
CA HIS A 156 3.52 15.24 0.78
C HIS A 156 2.18 15.90 0.45
N GLN A 157 2.12 16.65 -0.65
CA GLN A 157 0.88 17.29 -1.11
C GLN A 157 -0.19 16.26 -1.53
N GLN A 158 0.22 15.17 -2.19
CA GLN A 158 -0.69 14.10 -2.59
C GLN A 158 -1.28 13.35 -1.40
N PHE A 159 -0.51 13.11 -0.34
CA PHE A 159 -1.01 12.50 0.89
C PHE A 159 -1.99 13.44 1.61
N LYS A 160 -1.68 14.73 1.68
CA LYS A 160 -2.62 15.74 2.22
C LYS A 160 -3.95 15.73 1.45
N LYS A 161 -3.91 15.77 0.12
CA LYS A 161 -5.13 15.66 -0.71
C LYS A 161 -5.87 14.34 -0.50
N THR A 162 -5.14 13.25 -0.23
CA THR A 162 -5.76 11.95 0.04
C THR A 162 -6.50 11.96 1.38
N GLN A 163 -5.93 12.58 2.41
CA GLN A 163 -6.63 12.83 3.67
C GLN A 163 -7.93 13.62 3.44
N GLU A 164 -7.84 14.72 2.69
CA GLU A 164 -8.98 15.61 2.41
C GLU A 164 -10.11 14.91 1.64
N ARG A 165 -9.78 13.95 0.75
CA ARG A 165 -10.78 13.14 0.03
C ARG A 165 -11.48 12.10 0.88
N HIS A 166 -10.86 11.68 2.00
CA HIS A 166 -11.36 10.61 2.86
C HIS A 166 -11.54 11.11 4.30
N PRO A 167 -12.38 12.14 4.55
CA PRO A 167 -12.47 12.81 5.86
C PRO A 167 -12.98 11.88 6.98
N ASN A 168 -13.68 10.80 6.63
CA ASN A 168 -14.23 9.83 7.58
C ASN A 168 -13.34 8.58 7.75
N LEU A 169 -12.24 8.47 7.00
CA LEU A 169 -11.36 7.31 7.07
C LEU A 169 -10.29 7.54 8.15
N HIS A 170 -10.17 6.60 9.08
CA HIS A 170 -9.18 6.69 10.12
C HIS A 170 -7.82 6.20 9.60
N ILE A 171 -6.98 7.13 9.13
CA ILE A 171 -5.67 6.81 8.53
C ILE A 171 -4.56 7.04 9.55
N LEU A 172 -3.86 5.97 9.94
CA LEU A 172 -2.74 5.99 10.89
C LEU A 172 -1.43 5.62 10.21
N ASN A 173 -0.37 6.37 10.50
CA ASN A 173 0.96 6.08 9.97
C ASN A 173 1.84 5.36 10.98
N ALA A 174 1.99 4.04 10.79
CA ALA A 174 2.80 3.14 11.60
C ALA A 174 4.21 2.87 11.04
N SER A 175 4.62 3.55 9.97
CA SER A 175 5.98 3.44 9.42
C SER A 175 7.00 3.82 10.49
N ARG A 176 8.12 3.11 10.64
CA ARG A 176 9.07 3.39 11.74
C ARG A 176 9.68 4.79 11.63
N SER A 177 9.97 5.22 10.41
CA SER A 177 10.38 6.58 10.07
C SER A 177 9.45 7.14 9.00
N SER A 178 8.99 8.39 9.18
CA SER A 178 8.15 9.07 8.20
C SER A 178 8.17 10.57 8.42
N GLU A 179 8.26 11.31 7.33
CA GLU A 179 8.09 12.76 7.32
C GLU A 179 6.65 13.19 7.00
N ILE A 180 5.76 12.28 6.60
CA ILE A 180 4.34 12.60 6.33
C ILE A 180 3.67 13.11 7.61
N GLN A 181 3.21 14.36 7.61
CA GLN A 181 2.61 15.03 8.78
C GLN A 181 1.08 14.96 8.82
N CYS A 182 0.41 14.70 7.69
CA CYS A 182 -1.05 14.77 7.62
C CYS A 182 -1.76 13.57 8.27
N PHE A 183 -1.05 12.48 8.59
CA PHE A 183 -1.63 11.31 9.24
C PHE A 183 -1.07 11.16 10.66
N PRO A 184 -1.91 10.96 11.68
CA PRO A 184 -1.45 10.68 13.04
C PRO A 184 -0.49 9.50 13.07
N ARG A 185 0.58 9.63 13.86
CA ARG A 185 1.60 8.59 14.03
C ARG A 185 1.12 7.59 15.09
N ILE A 186 1.40 6.31 14.86
CA ILE A 186 1.19 5.25 15.84
C ILE A 186 2.37 4.28 15.77
N ASN A 187 2.66 3.61 16.88
CA ASN A 187 3.57 2.47 16.87
C ASN A 187 2.82 1.22 16.32
N LEU A 188 3.50 0.36 15.55
CA LEU A 188 2.86 -0.79 14.92
C LEU A 188 2.25 -1.76 15.93
N GLU A 189 2.98 -2.08 17.00
CA GLU A 189 2.52 -2.96 18.07
C GLU A 189 1.29 -2.40 18.78
N ALA A 190 1.26 -1.09 19.02
CA ALA A 190 0.10 -0.41 19.59
C ALA A 190 -1.13 -0.48 18.66
N ALA A 191 -0.94 -0.29 17.35
CA ALA A 191 -2.02 -0.41 16.37
C ALA A 191 -2.60 -1.84 16.34
N ILE A 192 -1.73 -2.86 16.44
CA ILE A 192 -2.14 -4.26 16.46
C ILE A 192 -2.84 -4.63 17.78
N ALA A 193 -2.37 -4.10 18.91
CA ALA A 193 -3.03 -4.30 20.20
C ALA A 193 -4.48 -3.77 20.18
N GLN A 194 -4.72 -2.63 19.52
CA GLN A 194 -6.07 -2.06 19.36
C GLN A 194 -7.01 -2.98 18.57
N LEU A 195 -6.50 -3.74 17.59
CA LEU A 195 -7.29 -4.73 16.84
C LEU A 195 -7.81 -5.85 17.76
N SER A 196 -6.96 -6.31 18.67
CA SER A 196 -7.30 -7.40 19.61
C SER A 196 -8.36 -6.95 20.61
N SER A 197 -8.25 -5.73 21.12
CA SER A 197 -9.25 -5.14 22.03
C SER A 197 -10.60 -4.94 21.34
N ALA A 198 -10.62 -4.48 20.08
CA ALA A 198 -11.85 -4.33 19.31
C ALA A 198 -12.53 -5.68 19.03
N ALA A 199 -11.74 -6.72 18.73
CA ALA A 199 -12.26 -8.08 18.54
C ALA A 199 -12.86 -8.66 19.84
N ALA A 200 -12.23 -8.41 20.99
CA ALA A 200 -12.73 -8.86 22.30
C ALA A 200 -14.00 -8.12 22.75
N GLN A 201 -14.21 -6.86 22.32
CA GLN A 201 -15.42 -6.08 22.63
C GLN A 201 -16.60 -6.39 21.70
N ALA A 202 -16.36 -7.02 20.56
CA ALA A 202 -17.38 -7.41 19.59
C ALA A 202 -17.91 -8.85 19.79
N GLN A 203 -17.37 -9.60 20.76
CA GLN A 203 -17.82 -10.93 21.19
C GLN A 203 -18.65 -10.82 22.46
#